data_AF-A0A454CX03-F1
#
_entry.id   AF-A0A454CX03-F1
#
_cell.length_a   1.000
_cell.length_b   1.000
_cell.length_c   1.000
_cell.angle_alpha   90.00
_cell.angle_beta   90.00
_cell.angle_gamma   90.00
#
_symmetry.space_group_name_H-M   'P 1'
#
loop_
_entity.id
_entity.type
_entity.pdbx_description
1 polymer ?
#
loop_
_entity_poly.entity_id
_entity_poly.type
_entity_poly.pdbx_seq_one_letter_code
_entity_poly.pdbx_strand_id
1 'polypeptide(L)'
;MSKEYEELVNHLSNALKCAKELGLGNGLAKGKIGEIMLANYLGHKLELGDKGADGVDNNGLRFEYKVSHDNQFNFNFGHARPEGEIE
;
A
#
# COMPACT_ATOMS: atom_id res chain seq x y z
N MET A 1 6.00 15.55 -31.32
CA MET A 1 7.10 14.90 -30.59
C MET A 1 6.54 13.64 -29.98
N SER A 2 7.18 12.48 -30.18
CA SER A 2 6.83 11.28 -29.40
C SER A 2 7.21 11.53 -27.94
N LYS A 3 6.36 11.10 -27.02
CA LYS A 3 6.67 11.18 -25.59
C LYS A 3 7.48 9.94 -25.21
N GLU A 4 8.64 10.14 -24.57
CA GLU A 4 9.56 9.06 -24.17
C GLU A 4 8.88 7.95 -23.33
N TYR A 5 7.88 8.31 -22.52
CA TYR A 5 7.23 7.41 -21.56
C TYR A 5 5.80 7.01 -21.94
N GLU A 6 5.40 7.17 -23.20
CA GLU A 6 4.00 6.97 -23.63
C GLU A 6 3.46 5.58 -23.30
N GLU A 7 4.23 4.53 -23.60
CA GLU A 7 3.85 3.15 -23.31
C GLU A 7 3.72 2.89 -21.81
N LEU A 8 4.69 3.33 -21.01
CA LEU A 8 4.65 3.20 -19.55
C LEU A 8 3.42 3.89 -18.95
N VAL A 9 3.11 5.11 -19.43
CA VAL A 9 1.93 5.85 -18.98
C VAL A 9 0.63 5.11 -19.33
N ASN A 10 0.57 4.44 -20.48
CA ASN A 10 -0.58 3.60 -20.83
C ASN A 10 -0.75 2.42 -19.86
N HIS A 11 0.34 1.74 -19.49
CA HIS A 11 0.29 0.66 -18.49
C HIS A 11 -0.14 1.18 -17.11
N LEU A 12 0.42 2.30 -16.64
CA LEU A 12 0.03 2.92 -15.37
C LEU A 12 -1.43 3.35 -15.36
N SER A 13 -1.93 3.87 -16.48
CA SER A 13 -3.34 4.26 -16.64
C SER A 13 -4.28 3.06 -16.54
N ASN A 14 -3.90 1.93 -17.14
CA ASN A 14 -4.67 0.69 -17.04
C ASN A 14 -4.62 0.11 -15.62
N ALA A 15 -3.46 0.14 -14.96
CA ALA A 15 -3.33 -0.27 -13.57
C ALA A 15 -4.20 0.58 -12.63
N LEU A 16 -4.25 1.90 -12.84
CA LEU A 16 -5.14 2.80 -12.09
C LEU A 16 -6.62 2.46 -12.28
N LYS A 17 -7.05 2.15 -13.50
CA LYS A 17 -8.43 1.71 -13.78
C LYS A 17 -8.76 0.41 -13.04
N CYS A 18 -7.89 -0.59 -13.13
CA CYS A 18 -8.06 -1.86 -12.43
C CYS A 18 -8.13 -1.68 -10.91
N ALA A 19 -7.22 -0.87 -10.33
CA ALA A 19 -7.23 -0.56 -8.90
C ALA A 19 -8.55 0.09 -8.47
N LYS A 20 -9.11 1.00 -9.28
CA LYS A 20 -10.40 1.62 -9.02
C LYS A 20 -11.56 0.61 -9.08
N GLU A 21 -11.56 -0.28 -10.06
CA GLU A 21 -12.58 -1.34 -10.20
C GLU A 21 -12.55 -2.33 -9.03
N LEU A 22 -11.37 -2.61 -8.49
CA LEU A 22 -11.17 -3.41 -7.28
C LEU A 22 -11.50 -2.66 -5.97
N GLY A 23 -11.87 -1.38 -6.05
CA GLY A 23 -12.18 -0.57 -4.87
C GLY A 23 -10.95 -0.12 -4.07
N LEU A 24 -9.73 -0.19 -4.61
CA LEU A 24 -8.48 0.13 -3.91
C LEU A 24 -8.20 1.64 -3.77
N GLY A 25 -9.13 2.47 -4.24
CA GLY A 25 -9.05 3.92 -4.27
C GLY A 25 -8.65 4.48 -5.63
N ASN A 26 -8.36 5.79 -5.66
CA ASN A 26 -8.16 6.55 -6.90
C ASN A 26 -6.68 6.76 -7.27
N GLY A 27 -5.74 6.06 -6.64
CA GLY A 27 -4.31 6.34 -6.85
C GLY A 27 -3.37 5.17 -6.53
N LEU A 28 -2.22 5.20 -7.20
CA LEU A 28 -1.07 4.29 -7.01
C LEU A 28 0.11 5.02 -6.34
N ALA A 29 -0.14 6.15 -5.68
CA ALA A 29 0.89 6.97 -5.06
C ALA A 29 1.34 6.43 -3.68
N LYS A 30 2.44 6.98 -3.14
CA LYS A 30 2.92 6.76 -1.76
C LYS A 30 3.24 5.31 -1.37
N GLY A 31 3.59 4.45 -2.33
CA GLY A 31 3.97 3.05 -2.04
C GLY A 31 2.88 2.02 -2.31
N LYS A 32 1.66 2.46 -2.66
CA LYS A 32 0.51 1.60 -3.03
C LYS A 32 0.84 0.50 -4.03
N ILE A 33 1.72 0.75 -5.01
CA ILE A 33 2.14 -0.29 -5.97
C ILE A 33 2.81 -1.46 -5.24
N GLY A 34 3.74 -1.15 -4.33
CA GLY A 34 4.42 -2.16 -3.52
C GLY A 34 3.46 -2.90 -2.59
N GLU A 35 2.53 -2.18 -1.95
CA GLU A 35 1.51 -2.77 -1.10
C GLU A 35 0.62 -3.77 -1.87
N ILE A 36 0.17 -3.39 -3.07
CA ILE A 36 -0.64 -4.27 -3.93
C ILE A 36 0.15 -5.52 -4.31
N MET A 37 1.41 -5.36 -4.71
CA MET A 37 2.26 -6.49 -5.08
C MET A 37 2.47 -7.43 -3.88
N LEU A 38 2.76 -6.87 -2.70
CA LEU A 38 3.02 -7.64 -1.49
C LEU A 38 1.76 -8.34 -0.97
N ALA A 39 0.62 -7.63 -0.92
CA ALA A 39 -0.67 -8.22 -0.53
C ALA A 39 -1.04 -9.40 -1.43
N ASN A 40 -0.92 -9.22 -2.75
CA ASN A 40 -1.19 -10.29 -3.71
C ASN A 40 -0.25 -11.49 -3.51
N TYR A 41 1.04 -11.25 -3.30
CA TYR A 41 2.02 -12.31 -3.05
C TYR A 41 1.72 -13.09 -1.75
N LEU A 42 1.29 -12.41 -0.69
CA LEU A 42 0.97 -13.01 0.60
C LEU A 42 -0.45 -13.61 0.67
N GLY A 43 -1.29 -13.38 -0.35
CA GLY A 43 -2.71 -13.76 -0.30
C GLY A 43 -3.52 -12.94 0.70
N HIS A 44 -3.07 -11.72 1.02
CA HIS A 44 -3.75 -10.80 1.91
C HIS A 44 -4.76 -9.92 1.17
N LYS A 45 -5.71 -9.35 1.91
CA LYS A 45 -6.59 -8.28 1.44
C LYS A 45 -6.06 -6.93 1.90
N LEU A 46 -6.00 -5.95 1.02
CA LEU A 46 -5.62 -4.59 1.39
C LEU A 46 -6.70 -3.96 2.27
N GLU A 47 -6.28 -3.25 3.32
CA GLU A 47 -7.15 -2.45 4.16
C GLU A 47 -7.15 -1.01 3.65
N LEU A 48 -8.33 -0.39 3.56
CA LEU A 48 -8.47 0.97 3.02
C LEU A 48 -8.49 1.99 4.14
N GLY A 49 -7.46 2.83 4.22
CA GLY A 49 -7.38 3.97 5.13
C GLY A 49 -5.95 4.23 5.62
N ASP A 50 -5.71 5.42 6.16
CA ASP A 50 -4.36 5.89 6.55
C ASP A 50 -4.06 5.67 8.06
N LYS A 51 -4.94 4.98 8.81
CA LYS A 51 -4.87 4.91 10.29
C LYS A 51 -4.77 3.48 10.84
N GLY A 52 -4.23 2.54 10.09
CA GLY A 52 -4.23 1.13 10.48
C GLY A 52 -3.21 0.28 9.75
N ALA A 53 -3.54 -0.99 9.59
CA ALA A 53 -2.77 -1.92 8.78
C ALA A 53 -2.93 -1.64 7.28
N ASP A 54 -1.96 -2.08 6.50
CA ASP A 54 -1.99 -2.02 5.04
C ASP A 54 -2.72 -3.25 4.46
N GLY A 55 -2.68 -4.39 5.16
CA GLY A 55 -3.45 -5.56 4.77
C GLY A 55 -3.72 -6.57 5.87
N VAL A 56 -4.61 -7.51 5.55
CA VAL A 56 -5.20 -8.49 6.47
C VAL A 56 -5.13 -9.89 5.85
N ASP A 57 -4.70 -10.87 6.65
CA ASP A 57 -4.66 -12.27 6.23
C ASP A 57 -6.04 -12.96 6.31
N ASN A 58 -6.10 -14.24 5.96
CA ASN A 58 -7.35 -15.01 6.02
C ASN A 58 -7.84 -15.30 7.45
N ASN A 59 -7.00 -15.09 8.47
CA ASN A 59 -7.35 -15.25 9.88
C ASN A 59 -7.78 -13.94 10.54
N GLY A 60 -7.74 -12.81 9.80
CA GLY A 60 -8.05 -11.49 10.33
C GLY A 60 -6.88 -10.80 11.03
N LEU A 61 -5.66 -11.34 10.94
CA LEU A 61 -4.46 -10.67 11.45
C LEU A 61 -4.09 -9.49 10.55
N ARG A 62 -3.77 -8.36 11.19
CA ARG A 62 -3.53 -7.07 10.55
C ARG A 62 -2.03 -6.79 10.48
N PHE A 63 -1.54 -6.34 9.33
CA PHE A 63 -0.12 -6.13 9.05
C PHE A 63 0.15 -4.76 8.45
N GLU A 64 1.20 -4.11 8.95
CA GLU A 64 1.84 -2.97 8.27
C GLU A 64 2.87 -3.50 7.28
N TYR A 65 2.93 -2.91 6.09
CA TYR A 65 3.86 -3.24 5.03
C TYR A 65 4.98 -2.22 4.94
N LYS A 66 6.16 -2.74 4.64
CA LYS A 66 7.31 -1.93 4.23
C LYS A 66 7.92 -2.58 3.00
N VAL A 67 7.99 -1.81 1.93
CA VAL A 67 8.61 -2.23 0.67
C VAL A 67 9.82 -1.35 0.44
N SER A 68 10.99 -1.97 0.36
CA SER A 68 12.27 -1.29 0.16
C SER A 68 13.12 -2.07 -0.84
N HIS A 69 13.85 -1.35 -1.69
CA HIS A 69 14.79 -1.94 -2.64
C HIS A 69 16.14 -2.29 -2.00
N ASP A 70 16.52 -1.59 -0.93
CA ASP A 70 17.80 -1.67 -0.24
C ASP A 70 17.70 -2.39 1.11
N ASN A 71 16.57 -3.04 1.39
CA ASN A 71 16.26 -3.70 2.65
C ASN A 71 16.35 -2.76 3.88
N GLN A 72 16.10 -1.46 3.67
CA GLN A 72 16.01 -0.46 4.72
C GLN A 72 14.56 -0.08 4.97
N PHE A 73 14.07 -0.32 6.19
CA PHE A 73 12.72 0.06 6.60
C PHE A 73 12.66 0.33 8.10
N ASN A 74 11.71 1.18 8.49
CA ASN A 74 11.42 1.46 9.88
C ASN A 74 9.89 1.40 10.11
N PHE A 75 9.48 0.58 11.06
CA PHE A 75 8.08 0.42 11.47
C PHE A 75 7.68 1.42 12.57
N ASN A 76 8.61 2.24 13.07
CA ASN A 76 8.37 3.26 14.10
C ASN A 76 7.58 2.72 15.32
N PHE A 77 7.88 1.50 15.75
CA PHE A 77 7.22 0.86 16.89
C PHE A 77 7.28 1.78 18.12
N GLY A 78 6.12 2.06 18.73
CA GLY A 78 6.02 2.87 19.95
C GLY A 78 5.77 4.38 19.77
N HIS A 79 5.62 4.89 18.55
CA HIS A 79 5.27 6.32 18.33
C HIS A 79 3.78 6.65 18.55
N ALA A 80 2.90 5.66 18.53
CA ALA A 80 1.52 5.85 18.96
C ALA A 80 1.47 5.82 20.50
N ARG A 81 1.45 6.98 21.15
CA ARG A 81 1.06 7.05 22.55
C ARG A 81 -0.42 6.66 22.63
N PRO A 82 -0.83 5.77 23.57
CA PRO A 82 -2.24 5.62 23.85
C PRO A 82 -2.80 6.99 24.24
N GLU A 83 -3.91 7.41 23.64
CA GLU A 83 -4.66 8.56 24.17
C GLU A 83 -5.05 8.22 25.62
N GLY A 84 -4.42 8.87 26.60
CA GLY A 84 -4.83 8.79 28.00
C GLY A 84 -3.74 8.58 29.06
N GLU A 85 -2.46 8.42 28.73
CA GLU A 85 -1.41 8.44 29.76
C GLU A 85 -0.99 9.88 30.07
N ILE A 86 -1.64 10.45 31.08
CA ILE A 86 -1.24 11.69 31.78
C ILE A 86 -0.29 11.26 32.91
N GLU A 87 0.88 11.90 32.99
CA GLU A 87 1.90 11.71 34.06
C GLU A 87 1.33 11.86 35.48
#